data_AF-A0AAE1VBP1-F1
#
_entry.id   AF-A0AAE1VBP1-F1
#
_cell.length_a   1.000
_cell.length_b   1.000
_cell.length_c   1.000
_cell.angle_alpha   90.00
_cell.angle_beta   90.00
_cell.angle_gamma   90.00
#
_symmetry.space_group_name_H-M   'P 1'
#
loop_
_entity.id
_entity.type
_entity.pdbx_description
1 polymer ?
#
loop_
_entity_poly.entity_id
_entity_poly.type
_entity_poly.pdbx_seq_one_letter_code
_entity_poly.pdbx_strand_id
1 'polypeptide(L)'
;MVQMLLCHDFYLTSKLFPRKGDAGDQIGKALNALAEEEFRLLGEYVREWNTKPKSCHIAQFVLSRVLRLPPTKILEARGMAEIFEGLIPHTQRHFNRLVGLETSTCLLDFTLTQMLVIEPEGNEGKLEYKDAKLSNVADC
;
A
#
# COMPACT_ATOMS: atom_id res chain seq x y z
N MET A 1 -14.01 12.40 -22.19
CA MET A 1 -14.51 13.22 -21.05
C MET A 1 -15.09 12.39 -19.91
N VAL A 2 -15.86 11.32 -20.17
CA VAL A 2 -16.44 10.45 -19.11
C VAL A 2 -15.38 9.75 -18.24
N GLN A 3 -14.21 9.42 -18.81
CA GLN A 3 -13.11 8.74 -18.10
C GLN A 3 -12.31 9.66 -17.17
N MET A 4 -12.43 10.99 -17.31
CA MET A 4 -11.72 11.97 -16.48
C MET A 4 -12.52 12.34 -15.23
N LEU A 5 -13.85 12.37 -15.33
CA LEU A 5 -14.77 12.61 -14.22
C LEU A 5 -14.77 11.46 -13.20
N LEU A 6 -14.82 10.21 -13.67
CA LEU A 6 -14.72 9.05 -12.77
C LEU A 6 -13.38 8.96 -12.04
N CYS A 7 -12.28 9.45 -12.64
CA CYS A 7 -10.96 9.36 -12.03
C CYS A 7 -10.74 10.42 -10.93
N HIS A 8 -11.40 11.57 -11.03
CA HIS A 8 -11.29 12.66 -10.06
C HIS A 8 -12.22 12.43 -8.86
N ASP A 9 -13.46 11.99 -9.08
CA ASP A 9 -14.40 11.65 -8.01
C ASP A 9 -13.90 10.45 -7.19
N PHE A 10 -13.19 9.50 -7.81
CA PHE A 10 -12.56 8.39 -7.09
C PHE A 10 -11.24 8.74 -6.39
N TYR A 11 -10.52 9.76 -6.87
CA TYR A 11 -9.35 10.29 -6.16
C TYR A 11 -9.78 11.01 -4.86
N LEU A 12 -10.96 11.64 -4.86
CA LEU A 12 -11.59 12.18 -3.66
C LEU A 12 -12.04 11.07 -2.69
N THR A 13 -12.58 9.94 -3.18
CA THR A 13 -12.89 8.79 -2.31
C THR A 13 -11.65 8.06 -1.79
N SER A 14 -10.51 8.14 -2.49
CA SER A 14 -9.21 7.62 -1.99
C SER A 14 -8.59 8.51 -0.90
N LYS A 15 -8.84 9.83 -0.92
CA LYS A 15 -8.54 10.70 0.24
C LYS A 15 -9.47 10.43 1.43
N LEU A 16 -10.66 9.88 1.19
CA LEU A 16 -11.58 9.40 2.22
C LEU A 16 -11.24 7.98 2.72
N PHE A 17 -10.18 7.35 2.23
CA PHE A 17 -9.82 6.00 2.69
C PHE A 17 -9.43 6.04 4.18
N PRO A 18 -10.21 5.44 5.09
CA PRO A 18 -10.04 5.70 6.51
C PRO A 18 -8.80 4.98 7.02
N ARG A 19 -7.85 5.77 7.51
CA ARG A 19 -6.78 5.36 8.43
C ARG A 19 -7.41 4.96 9.78
N LYS A 20 -8.26 3.93 9.84
CA LYS A 20 -8.67 3.24 11.09
C LYS A 20 -9.54 2.00 10.81
N GLY A 21 -9.29 0.94 11.58
CA GLY A 21 -9.73 -0.43 11.36
C GLY A 21 -11.24 -0.72 11.20
N ASP A 22 -12.14 0.21 11.49
CA ASP A 22 -13.60 0.00 11.43
C ASP A 22 -14.15 -0.06 9.99
N ALA A 23 -13.67 0.83 9.11
CA ALA A 23 -14.15 0.89 7.73
C ALA A 23 -13.77 -0.34 6.88
N GLY A 24 -12.68 -1.02 7.23
CA GLY A 24 -12.25 -2.24 6.55
C GLY A 24 -13.23 -3.40 6.75
N ASP A 25 -13.89 -3.44 7.90
CA ASP A 25 -14.86 -4.48 8.25
C ASP A 25 -16.21 -4.20 7.58
N GLN A 26 -16.59 -2.93 7.44
CA GLN A 26 -17.77 -2.52 6.69
C GLN A 26 -17.66 -2.88 5.20
N ILE A 27 -16.49 -2.67 4.60
CA ILE A 27 -16.22 -3.09 3.22
C ILE A 27 -16.28 -4.62 3.10
N GLY A 28 -15.71 -5.36 4.06
CA GLY A 28 -15.80 -6.83 4.07
C GLY A 28 -17.24 -7.35 4.17
N LYS A 29 -18.10 -6.68 4.96
CA LYS A 29 -19.54 -6.98 5.05
C LYS A 29 -20.28 -6.66 3.76
N ALA A 30 -20.00 -5.51 3.14
CA ALA A 30 -20.58 -5.13 1.85
C ALA A 30 -20.21 -6.14 0.76
N LEU A 31 -18.92 -6.51 0.65
CA LEU A 31 -18.45 -7.52 -0.29
C LEU A 31 -19.11 -8.89 -0.08
N ASN A 32 -19.47 -9.24 1.15
CA ASN A 32 -20.20 -10.47 1.42
C ASN A 32 -21.66 -10.44 0.98
N ALA A 33 -22.26 -9.26 0.89
CA ALA A 33 -23.65 -9.04 0.50
C ALA A 33 -23.84 -8.85 -1.01
N LEU A 34 -22.77 -8.67 -1.78
CA LEU A 34 -22.81 -8.53 -3.23
C LEU A 34 -23.30 -9.80 -3.92
N ALA A 35 -24.13 -9.63 -4.95
CA ALA A 35 -24.50 -10.70 -5.87
C ALA A 35 -23.34 -11.07 -6.82
N GLU A 36 -23.43 -12.24 -7.45
CA GLU A 36 -22.37 -12.76 -8.35
C GLU A 36 -22.05 -11.81 -9.51
N GLU A 37 -23.07 -11.20 -10.11
CA GLU A 37 -22.93 -10.25 -11.22
C GLU A 37 -22.22 -8.94 -10.79
N GLU A 38 -22.54 -8.44 -9.59
CA GLU A 38 -21.92 -7.25 -9.02
C GLU A 38 -20.46 -7.53 -8.64
N PHE A 39 -20.18 -8.75 -8.19
CA PHE A 39 -18.84 -9.19 -7.87
C PHE A 39 -17.95 -9.28 -9.13
N ARG A 40 -18.50 -9.78 -10.24
CA ARG A 40 -17.81 -9.77 -11.55
C ARG A 40 -17.51 -8.34 -12.01
N LEU A 41 -18.51 -7.45 -11.93
CA LEU A 41 -18.35 -6.05 -12.29
C LEU A 41 -17.27 -5.36 -11.43
N LEU A 42 -17.25 -5.63 -10.13
CA LEU A 42 -16.20 -5.15 -9.23
C LEU A 42 -14.81 -5.63 -9.69
N GLY A 43 -14.70 -6.90 -10.09
CA GLY A 43 -13.46 -7.45 -10.64
C GLY A 43 -12.95 -6.69 -11.87
N GLU A 44 -13.84 -6.33 -12.81
CA GLU A 44 -13.49 -5.53 -13.98
C GLU A 44 -12.99 -4.13 -13.61
N TYR A 45 -13.65 -3.47 -12.66
CA TYR A 45 -13.19 -2.17 -12.14
C TYR A 45 -11.83 -2.28 -11.43
N VAL A 46 -11.62 -3.31 -10.63
CA VAL A 46 -10.33 -3.56 -9.96
C VAL A 46 -9.23 -3.77 -11.01
N ARG A 47 -9.51 -4.49 -12.11
CA ARG A 47 -8.58 -4.65 -13.22
C ARG A 47 -8.22 -3.31 -13.86
N GLU A 48 -9.21 -2.49 -14.21
CA GLU A 48 -9.01 -1.17 -14.80
C GLU A 48 -8.22 -0.23 -13.87
N TRP A 49 -8.48 -0.28 -12.56
CA TRP A 49 -7.75 0.53 -11.57
C TRP A 49 -6.32 0.05 -11.33
N ASN A 50 -6.04 -1.25 -11.49
CA ASN A 50 -4.71 -1.81 -11.28
C ASN A 50 -3.73 -1.49 -12.42
N THR A 51 -4.22 -1.21 -13.64
CA THR A 51 -3.36 -0.78 -14.76
C THR A 51 -2.75 0.61 -14.53
N LYS A 52 -3.43 1.47 -13.75
CA LYS A 52 -3.05 2.87 -13.51
C LYS A 52 -2.26 3.01 -12.21
N PRO A 53 -0.99 3.49 -12.25
CA PRO A 53 -0.18 3.66 -11.04
C PRO A 53 -0.80 4.59 -9.98
N LYS A 54 -1.63 5.55 -10.39
CA LYS A 54 -2.29 6.48 -9.47
C LYS A 54 -3.44 5.88 -8.69
N SER A 55 -4.10 4.82 -9.18
CA SER A 55 -5.26 4.17 -8.55
C SER A 55 -4.96 2.75 -8.08
N CYS A 56 -3.74 2.23 -8.31
CA CYS A 56 -3.40 0.86 -7.97
C CYS A 56 -3.55 0.57 -6.47
N HIS A 57 -3.28 1.53 -5.58
CA HIS A 57 -3.45 1.37 -4.14
C HIS A 57 -4.90 1.03 -3.74
N ILE A 58 -5.88 1.61 -4.43
CA ILE A 58 -7.31 1.32 -4.21
C ILE A 58 -7.64 -0.09 -4.70
N ALA A 59 -7.17 -0.43 -5.91
CA ALA A 59 -7.36 -1.75 -6.49
C ALA A 59 -6.78 -2.85 -5.58
N GLN A 60 -5.55 -2.65 -5.08
CA GLN A 60 -4.87 -3.57 -4.18
C GLN A 60 -5.57 -3.66 -2.81
N PHE A 61 -6.12 -2.55 -2.30
CA PHE A 61 -6.91 -2.59 -1.07
C PHE A 61 -8.19 -3.44 -1.24
N VAL A 62 -8.97 -3.17 -2.29
CA VAL A 62 -10.21 -3.94 -2.56
C VAL A 62 -9.87 -5.41 -2.79
N LEU A 63 -8.83 -5.69 -3.59
CA LEU A 63 -8.31 -7.03 -3.83
C LEU A 63 -7.93 -7.73 -2.52
N SER A 64 -7.26 -7.04 -1.59
CA SER A 64 -6.90 -7.60 -0.28
C SER A 64 -8.11 -7.98 0.58
N ARG A 65 -9.25 -7.31 0.39
CA ARG A 65 -10.50 -7.62 1.10
C ARG A 65 -11.23 -8.77 0.43
N VAL A 66 -11.25 -8.79 -0.90
CA VAL A 66 -11.78 -9.90 -1.70
C VAL A 66 -11.05 -11.21 -1.38
N LEU A 67 -9.72 -11.20 -1.31
CA LEU A 67 -8.92 -12.38 -0.97
C LEU A 67 -9.07 -12.88 0.47
N ARG A 68 -9.68 -12.09 1.37
CA ARG A 68 -10.02 -12.52 2.73
C ARG A 68 -11.39 -13.23 2.81
N LEU A 69 -12.17 -13.22 1.73
CA LEU A 69 -13.44 -13.95 1.66
C LEU A 69 -13.19 -15.47 1.52
N PRO A 70 -14.17 -16.31 1.87
CA PRO A 70 -14.07 -17.74 1.65
C PRO A 70 -13.78 -18.05 0.17
N PRO A 71 -12.84 -18.96 -0.14
CA PRO A 71 -12.48 -19.31 -1.53
C PRO A 71 -13.67 -19.80 -2.36
N THR A 72 -14.66 -20.42 -1.69
CA THR A 72 -15.88 -20.92 -2.32
C THR A 72 -16.65 -19.81 -3.04
N LYS A 73 -16.83 -18.64 -2.42
CA LYS A 73 -17.49 -17.49 -3.05
C LYS A 73 -16.73 -16.95 -4.26
N ILE A 74 -15.40 -17.00 -4.20
CA ILE A 74 -14.54 -16.52 -5.29
C ILE A 74 -14.61 -17.47 -6.49
N LEU A 75 -14.70 -18.78 -6.23
CA LEU A 75 -14.81 -19.82 -7.24
C LEU A 75 -16.22 -19.94 -7.83
N GLU A 76 -17.25 -19.62 -7.05
CA GLU A 76 -18.64 -19.58 -7.53
C GLU A 76 -18.85 -18.50 -8.60
N ALA A 77 -18.13 -17.38 -8.50
CA ALA A 77 -18.23 -16.28 -9.46
C ALA A 77 -17.59 -16.63 -10.82
N ARG A 78 -18.43 -16.84 -11.83
CA ARG A 78 -17.99 -17.12 -13.20
C ARG A 78 -17.13 -15.99 -13.77
N GLY A 79 -15.99 -16.34 -14.36
CA GLY A 79 -15.08 -15.40 -15.04
C GLY A 79 -14.09 -14.68 -14.11
N MET A 80 -14.13 -14.90 -12.79
CA MET A 80 -13.15 -14.30 -11.87
C MET A 80 -11.72 -14.78 -12.13
N ALA A 81 -11.53 -16.00 -12.61
CA ALA A 81 -10.21 -16.55 -12.94
C ALA A 81 -9.50 -15.71 -14.03
N GLU A 82 -10.20 -15.36 -15.11
CA GLU A 82 -9.67 -14.52 -16.20
C GLU A 82 -9.31 -13.12 -15.70
N ILE A 83 -10.12 -12.57 -14.78
CA ILE A 83 -9.85 -11.28 -14.15
C ILE A 83 -8.56 -11.36 -13.33
N PHE A 84 -8.38 -12.42 -12.53
CA PHE A 84 -7.16 -12.61 -11.75
C PHE A 84 -5.91 -12.81 -12.62
N GLU A 85 -6.01 -13.57 -13.71
CA GLU A 85 -4.91 -13.73 -14.67
C GLU A 85 -4.43 -12.37 -15.21
N GLY A 86 -5.37 -11.46 -15.52
CA GLY A 86 -5.04 -10.10 -15.92
C GLY A 86 -4.47 -9.22 -14.81
N LEU A 87 -4.83 -9.48 -13.54
CA LEU A 87 -4.37 -8.69 -12.39
C LEU A 87 -2.95 -9.03 -11.94
N ILE A 88 -2.57 -10.31 -12.00
CA ILE A 88 -1.26 -10.82 -11.54
C ILE A 88 -0.07 -10.00 -12.09
N PRO A 89 0.09 -9.79 -13.41
CA PRO A 89 1.27 -9.09 -13.94
C PRO A 89 1.36 -7.63 -13.47
N HIS A 90 0.23 -6.95 -13.29
CA HIS A 90 0.20 -5.58 -12.79
C HIS A 90 0.52 -5.50 -11.31
N THR A 91 -0.06 -6.39 -10.50
CA THR A 91 0.24 -6.49 -9.07
C THR A 91 1.72 -6.79 -8.85
N GLN A 92 2.29 -7.73 -9.61
CA GLN A 92 3.72 -8.06 -9.53
C GLN A 92 4.61 -6.86 -9.88
N ARG A 93 4.27 -6.11 -10.93
CA ARG A 93 5.01 -4.90 -11.31
C ARG A 93 5.00 -3.85 -10.20
N HIS A 94 3.85 -3.64 -9.57
CA HIS A 94 3.72 -2.69 -8.47
C HIS A 94 4.47 -3.16 -7.23
N PHE A 95 4.46 -4.46 -6.94
CA PHE A 95 5.26 -5.05 -5.86
C PHE A 95 6.76 -4.82 -6.09
N ASN A 96 7.27 -5.11 -7.28
CA ASN A 96 8.68 -4.87 -7.61
C ASN A 96 9.06 -3.38 -7.46
N ARG A 97 8.14 -2.46 -7.81
CA ARG A 97 8.33 -1.03 -7.60
C ARG A 97 8.40 -0.67 -6.12
N LEU A 98 7.54 -1.25 -5.28
CA LEU A 98 7.56 -1.06 -3.82
C LEU A 98 8.86 -1.56 -3.21
N VAL A 99 9.31 -2.76 -3.58
CA VAL A 99 10.59 -3.34 -3.13
C VAL A 99 11.77 -2.44 -3.53
N GLY A 100 11.77 -1.88 -4.75
CA GLY A 100 12.81 -0.94 -5.17
C GLY A 100 12.82 0.37 -4.35
N LEU A 101 11.64 0.85 -3.94
CA LEU A 101 11.50 2.02 -3.07
C LEU A 101 11.98 1.75 -1.64
N GLU A 102 11.69 0.57 -1.10
CA GLU A 102 12.17 0.12 0.20
C GLU A 102 13.70 0.08 0.23
N THR A 103 14.32 -0.54 -0.77
CA THR A 103 15.79 -0.55 -0.92
C THR A 103 16.37 0.86 -1.01
N SER A 104 15.70 1.78 -1.72
CA SER A 104 16.14 3.18 -1.81
C SER A 104 16.07 3.91 -0.46
N THR A 105 15.08 3.57 0.37
CA THR A 105 14.92 4.13 1.72
C THR A 105 16.01 3.59 2.66
N CYS A 106 16.29 2.28 2.59
CA CYS A 106 17.40 1.67 3.33
C CYS A 106 18.76 2.30 2.99
N LEU A 107 19.01 2.58 1.70
CA LEU A 107 20.22 3.30 1.30
C LEU A 107 20.27 4.72 1.87
N LEU A 108 19.15 5.43 1.88
CA LEU A 108 19.05 6.74 2.50
C LEU A 108 19.39 6.67 4.00
N ASP A 109 18.81 5.73 4.73
CA ASP A 109 19.08 5.51 6.16
C ASP A 109 20.56 5.24 6.43
N PHE A 110 21.19 4.40 5.59
CA PHE A 110 22.63 4.16 5.64
C PHE A 110 23.43 5.45 5.44
N THR A 111 23.11 6.24 4.40
CA THR A 111 23.83 7.50 4.14
C THR A 111 23.68 8.52 5.26
N LEU A 112 22.49 8.65 5.84
CA LEU A 112 22.23 9.53 6.98
C LEU A 112 23.03 9.08 8.21
N THR A 113 23.09 7.77 8.46
CA THR A 113 23.89 7.19 9.56
C THR A 113 25.37 7.49 9.37
N GLN A 114 25.91 7.34 8.15
CA GLN A 114 27.31 7.66 7.88
C GLN A 114 27.62 9.15 8.04
N MET A 115 26.73 10.04 7.62
CA MET A 115 26.90 11.49 7.83
C MET A 115 26.85 11.89 9.31
N LEU A 116 26.09 11.17 10.14
CA LEU A 116 26.07 11.38 11.59
C LEU A 116 27.35 10.89 12.29
N VAL A 117 28.03 9.88 11.73
CA VAL A 117 29.27 9.31 12.28
C VAL A 117 30.51 10.10 11.84
N ILE A 118 30.46 10.80 10.71
CA ILE A 118 31.56 11.67 10.26
C ILE A 118 31.55 12.97 11.08
N GLU A 119 32.16 12.94 12.25
CA GLU A 119 32.69 14.16 12.85
C GLU A 119 33.83 14.70 11.96
N PRO A 120 33.89 16.00 11.66
CA PRO A 120 34.99 16.54 10.88
C PRO A 120 36.30 16.42 11.68
N GLU A 121 37.17 15.51 11.24
CA GLU A 121 38.58 15.45 11.62
C GLU A 121 39.26 16.77 11.22
N GLY A 122 39.24 17.77 12.13
CA GLY A 122 39.85 19.07 11.87
C GLY A 122 39.33 20.25 12.67
N ASN A 123 39.18 20.13 13.99
CA ASN A 123 39.49 21.28 14.85
C ASN A 123 39.95 20.79 16.23
N GLU A 124 41.26 20.83 16.44
CA GLU A 124 41.91 20.76 17.75
C GLU A 124 41.49 21.98 18.59
N GLY A 125 40.29 21.91 19.15
CA GLY A 125 39.69 22.96 19.97
C GLY A 125 38.74 22.35 20.99
N LYS A 126 39.32 21.90 22.11
CA LYS A 126 38.67 21.41 23.34
C LYS A 126 37.16 21.71 23.44
N LEU A 127 36.35 20.66 23.39
CA LEU A 127 35.00 20.70 23.96
C LEU A 127 34.89 19.62 25.03
N GLU A 128 34.88 20.13 26.27
CA GLU A 128 34.72 19.38 27.51
C GLU A 128 33.32 18.74 27.53
N TYR A 129 33.27 17.41 27.51
CA TYR A 129 32.03 16.66 27.62
C TYR A 129 31.53 16.72 29.07
N LYS A 130 30.40 17.40 29.30
CA LYS A 130 29.63 17.21 30.53
C LYS A 130 28.60 16.11 30.29
N ASP A 131 28.79 15.02 31.01
CA ASP A 131 27.89 13.87 31.06
C ASP A 131 26.45 14.30 31.36
N ALA A 132 25.58 14.22 30.35
CA ALA A 132 24.14 14.21 30.52
C ALA A 132 23.64 12.79 30.25
N LYS A 133 23.67 12.01 31.32
CA LYS A 133 22.95 10.76 31.56
C LYS A 133 21.59 10.75 30.84
N LEU A 134 21.41 9.86 29.85
CA LEU A 134 20.10 9.31 29.53
C LEU A 134 20.15 7.80 29.68
N SER A 135 19.45 7.37 30.71
CA SER A 135 19.18 6.00 31.12
C SER A 135 18.54 5.18 30.01
N ASN A 136 18.94 3.92 29.95
CA ASN A 136 18.20 2.78 29.40
C ASN A 136 16.68 2.94 29.46
N VAL A 137 16.05 2.77 28.30
CA VAL A 137 14.72 2.16 28.12
C VAL A 137 14.83 1.43 26.77
N ALA A 138 15.24 0.16 26.71
CA ALA A 138 14.40 -1.02 26.93
C ALA A 138 13.08 -0.97 26.12
N ASP A 139 12.95 -1.93 25.20
CA ASP A 139 11.73 -2.42 24.56
C ASP A 139 11.15 -1.65 23.37
N CYS A 140 11.39 -2.21 22.17
CA CYS A 140 10.40 -2.54 21.14
C CYS A 140 10.97 -3.61 20.21
#